data_AF-A0A1W1E900-F1
#
_entry.id   AF-A0A1W1E900-F1
#
_cell.length_a   1.000
_cell.length_b   1.000
_cell.length_c   1.000
_cell.angle_alpha   90.00
_cell.angle_beta   90.00
_cell.angle_gamma   90.00
#
_symmetry.space_group_name_H-M   'P 1'
#
loop_
_entity.id
_entity.type
_entity.pdbx_description
1 polymer ?
#
loop_
_entity_poly.entity_id
_entity_poly.type
_entity_poly.pdbx_seq_one_letter_code
_entity_poly.pdbx_strand_id
1 'polypeptide(L)' 'MELTQEQMEEIAKKETYIAKKEELLKQRKALLHDLEYAENDMEEGLIQEKREHLAKEIKILASKIRKIESFEVQTVS' A
#
# COMPACT_ATOMS: atom_id res chain seq x y z
N MET A 1 -22.18 4.93 18.13
CA MET A 1 -21.44 6.21 18.01
C MET A 1 -21.61 6.71 16.60
N GLU A 2 -21.79 8.02 16.40
CA GLU A 2 -21.80 8.60 15.05
C GLU A 2 -20.36 8.82 14.57
N LEU A 3 -20.07 8.52 13.30
CA LEU A 3 -18.78 8.77 12.67
C LEU A 3 -18.59 10.27 12.41
N THR A 4 -17.35 10.75 12.54
CA THR A 4 -17.03 12.13 12.13
C THR A 4 -17.02 12.26 10.62
N GLN A 5 -17.17 13.49 10.12
CA GLN A 5 -17.06 13.79 8.68
C GLN A 5 -15.73 13.31 8.09
N GLU A 6 -14.63 13.51 8.82
CA GLU A 6 -13.29 13.03 8.41
C GLU A 6 -13.23 11.49 8.30
N GLN A 7 -13.86 10.75 9.22
CA GLN A 7 -13.91 9.29 9.15
C GLN A 7 -14.73 8.80 7.96
N MET A 8 -15.86 9.45 7.66
CA MET A 8 -16.68 9.13 6.49
C MET A 8 -15.93 9.40 5.17
N GLU A 9 -15.18 10.51 5.10
CA GLU A 9 -14.33 10.82 3.95
C GLU A 9 -13.19 9.80 3.77
N GLU A 10 -12.58 9.32 4.86
CA GLU A 10 -11.57 8.26 4.78
C GLU A 10 -12.17 6.90 4.39
N ILE A 11 -13.37 6.56 4.86
CA ILE A 11 -14.11 5.36 4.41
C ILE A 11 -14.36 5.41 2.91
N ALA A 12 -14.78 6.56 2.37
CA ALA A 12 -15.00 6.73 0.94
C ALA A 12 -13.72 6.53 0.09
N LYS A 13 -12.53 6.74 0.67
CA LYS A 13 -11.23 6.52 0.01
C LYS A 13 -10.73 5.08 0.11
N LYS A 14 -11.40 4.19 0.86
CA LYS A 14 -10.94 2.82 1.11
C LYS A 14 -10.66 2.05 -0.19
N GLU A 15 -11.61 2.06 -1.12
CA GLU A 15 -11.47 1.39 -2.42
C GLU A 15 -10.27 1.94 -3.22
N THR A 16 -10.07 3.25 -3.19
CA THR A 16 -8.90 3.89 -3.82
C THR A 16 -7.59 3.44 -3.18
N TYR A 17 -7.55 3.31 -1.84
CA TYR A 17 -6.37 2.80 -1.15
C TYR A 17 -6.10 1.32 -1.43
N ILE A 18 -7.15 0.50 -1.58
CA ILE A 18 -7.05 -0.92 -1.97
C ILE A 18 -6.47 -1.01 -3.38
N ALA A 19 -7.07 -0.33 -4.36
CA ALA A 19 -6.62 -0.34 -5.75
C ALA A 19 -5.16 0.14 -5.86
N LYS A 20 -4.79 1.23 -5.16
CA LYS A 20 -3.41 1.72 -5.14
C LYS A 20 -2.45 0.70 -4.53
N LYS A 21 -2.84 0.03 -3.43
CA LYS A 21 -2.01 -1.00 -2.79
C LYS A 21 -1.78 -2.19 -3.73
N GLU A 22 -2.80 -2.63 -4.46
CA GLU A 22 -2.67 -3.71 -5.44
C GLU A 22 -1.72 -3.34 -6.59
N GLU A 23 -1.82 -2.11 -7.08
CA GLU A 23 -0.93 -1.60 -8.11
C GLU A 23 0.53 -1.57 -7.64
N LEU A 24 0.79 -1.04 -6.44
CA LEU A 24 2.15 -1.05 -5.86
C LEU A 24 2.68 -2.48 -5.63
N LEU A 25 1.81 -3.43 -5.27
CA LEU A 25 2.19 -4.84 -5.15
C LEU A 25 2.61 -5.44 -6.49
N LYS A 26 1.90 -5.11 -7.58
CA LYS A 26 2.28 -5.53 -8.95
C LYS A 26 3.63 -4.95 -9.34
N GLN A 27 3.84 -3.65 -9.14
CA GLN A 27 5.12 -2.99 -9.44
C GLN A 27 6.27 -3.60 -8.64
N ARG A 28 6.07 -3.82 -7.33
CA ARG A 28 7.08 -4.44 -6.47
C ARG A 28 7.41 -5.87 -6.91
N LYS A 29 6.43 -6.61 -7.44
CA LYS A 29 6.63 -7.96 -7.98
C LYS A 29 7.36 -7.93 -9.33
N ALA A 30 7.08 -6.96 -10.19
CA ALA A 30 7.79 -6.79 -11.46
C ALA A 30 9.30 -6.58 -11.24
N LEU A 31 9.68 -5.80 -10.23
CA LEU A 31 11.08 -5.59 -9.84
C LEU A 31 11.82 -6.86 -9.38
N LEU A 32 11.15 -7.99 -9.14
CA LEU A 32 11.85 -9.27 -8.93
C LEU A 32 12.49 -9.77 -10.22
N HIS A 33 11.79 -9.60 -11.33
CA HIS A 33 12.30 -9.95 -12.64
C HIS A 33 13.49 -9.03 -12.96
N ASP A 34 13.35 -7.72 -12.80
CA ASP A 34 14.45 -6.78 -13.06
C ASP A 34 15.69 -7.10 -12.20
N LEU A 35 15.50 -7.52 -10.95
CA LEU A 35 16.60 -7.92 -10.06
C LEU A 35 17.33 -9.18 -10.55
N GLU A 36 16.61 -10.13 -11.16
CA GLU A 36 17.18 -11.37 -11.71
C GLU A 36 18.10 -11.10 -12.90
N TYR A 37 17.83 -10.03 -13.66
CA TYR A 37 18.57 -9.65 -14.86
C TYR A 37 19.50 -8.44 -14.65
N ALA A 38 19.70 -7.99 -13.41
CA ALA A 38 20.60 -6.88 -13.12
C ALA A 38 22.03 -7.22 -13.57
N GLU A 39 22.65 -6.34 -14.34
CA GLU A 39 23.96 -6.59 -14.94
C GLU A 39 25.13 -6.24 -14.01
N ASN A 40 24.87 -5.51 -12.93
CA ASN A 40 25.87 -5.06 -11.97
C ASN A 40 25.26 -4.67 -10.61
N ASP A 41 26.12 -4.60 -9.59
CA ASP A 41 25.76 -4.26 -8.20
C ASP A 41 25.06 -2.89 -8.06
N MET A 42 25.37 -1.94 -8.95
CA MET A 42 24.74 -0.61 -8.92
C MET A 42 23.27 -0.69 -9.35
N GLU A 43 22.98 -1.41 -10.43
CA GLU A 43 21.62 -1.67 -10.89
C GLU A 43 20.84 -2.49 -9.85
N GLU A 44 21.47 -3.52 -9.29
CA GLU A 44 20.88 -4.32 -8.21
C GLU A 44 20.48 -3.43 -7.03
N GLY A 45 21.39 -2.56 -6.58
CA GLY A 45 21.15 -1.63 -5.47
C GLY A 45 19.98 -0.67 -5.74
N LEU A 46 19.88 -0.12 -6.94
CA LEU A 46 18.77 0.78 -7.33
C LEU A 46 17.42 0.04 -7.36
N ILE A 47 17.40 -1.20 -7.84
CA ILE A 47 16.19 -2.03 -7.86
C ILE A 47 15.78 -2.38 -6.43
N GLN A 48 16.72 -2.75 -5.57
CA GLN A 48 16.45 -3.03 -4.16
C GLN A 48 15.88 -1.80 -3.44
N GLU A 49 16.46 -0.61 -3.63
CA GLU A 49 15.97 0.63 -3.03
C GLU A 49 14.52 0.94 -3.47
N LYS A 50 14.23 0.80 -4.76
CA LYS A 50 12.85 0.96 -5.30
C LYS A 50 11.89 -0.04 -4.65
N ARG A 51 12.30 -1.31 -4.50
CA ARG A 51 11.47 -2.35 -3.86
C ARG A 51 11.20 -2.05 -2.39
N GLU A 52 12.16 -1.51 -1.66
CA GLU A 52 11.99 -1.08 -0.28
C GLU A 52 11.05 0.12 -0.17
N HIS A 53 11.18 1.10 -1.06
CA HIS A 53 10.29 2.25 -1.11
C HIS A 53 8.83 1.81 -1.31
N LEU A 54 8.58 0.95 -2.30
CA LEU A 54 7.26 0.39 -2.56
C LEU A 54 6.73 -0.41 -1.35
N ALA A 55 7.60 -1.16 -0.66
CA ALA A 55 7.21 -1.89 0.55
C ALA A 55 6.73 -0.96 1.67
N LYS A 56 7.40 0.19 1.86
CA LYS A 56 6.99 1.22 2.83
C LYS A 56 5.63 1.80 2.47
N GLU A 57 5.41 2.16 1.21
CA GLU A 57 4.11 2.69 0.76
C GLU A 57 2.97 1.68 0.92
N ILE A 58 3.20 0.41 0.55
CA ILE A 58 2.23 -0.68 0.75
C ILE A 58 1.87 -0.82 2.23
N LYS A 59 2.85 -0.74 3.14
CA LYS A 59 2.62 -0.82 4.59
C LYS A 59 1.77 0.35 5.08
N ILE A 60 2.03 1.57 4.60
CA ILE A 60 1.24 2.75 4.95
C ILE A 60 -0.22 2.57 4.49
N LEU A 61 -0.44 2.15 3.25
CA LEU A 61 -1.78 1.89 2.72
C LEU A 61 -2.50 0.79 3.50
N ALA A 62 -1.81 -0.31 3.82
CA ALA A 62 -2.39 -1.39 4.63
C ALA A 62 -2.82 -0.91 6.02
N SER A 63 -2.02 -0.05 6.67
CA SER A 63 -2.41 0.55 7.96
C SER A 63 -3.61 1.47 7.84
N LYS A 64 -3.72 2.27 6.77
CA LYS A 64 -4.89 3.12 6.51
C LYS A 64 -6.15 2.30 6.32
N ILE A 65 -6.08 1.24 5.51
CA ILE A 65 -7.21 0.32 5.26
C ILE A 65 -7.68 -0.33 6.57
N ARG A 66 -6.77 -0.86 7.39
CA ARG A 66 -7.12 -1.44 8.70
C ARG A 66 -7.77 -0.44 9.65
N LYS A 67 -7.28 0.80 9.66
CA LYS A 67 -7.86 1.89 10.46
C LYS A 67 -9.30 2.16 10.01
N ILE A 68 -9.55 2.21 8.70
CA ILE A 68 -10.90 2.37 8.14
C ILE A 68 -11.80 1.20 8.53
N GLU A 69 -11.33 -0.04 8.36
CA GLU A 69 -12.08 -1.25 8.74
C GLU A 69 -12.47 -1.24 10.22
N SER A 70 -11.61 -0.71 11.11
CA SER A 70 -11.93 -0.57 12.53
C SER A 70 -13.07 0.42 12.80
N PHE A 71 -13.23 1.46 11.97
CA PHE A 71 -14.35 2.40 12.07
C PHE A 71 -15.67 1.74 11.66
N GLU A 72 -15.64 0.94 10.59
CA GLU A 72 -16.80 0.22 10.08
C GLU A 72 -17.30 -0.86 11.07
N VAL A 73 -16.40 -1.53 11.79
CA VAL A 73 -16.80 -2.52 12.82
C VAL A 73 -17.47 -1.85 14.02
N GLN A 74 -17.03 -0.64 14.41
CA GLN A 74 -17.58 0.10 15.54
C GLN A 74 -18.96 0.71 15.28
N THR A 75 -19.37 0.84 14.01
CA THR A 75 -20.71 1.33 13.65
C THR A 75 -21.76 0.24 13.51
N VAL A 76 -21.35 -1.03 13.37
CA VAL A 76 -22.26 -2.18 13.22
C VAL A 76 -22.45 -2.94 14.55
N SER A 77 -21.71 -2.56 15.60
CA SER A 77 -21.83 -3.11 16.97
C SER A 77 -22.63 -2.18 17.88
#